data_AF-A0A136N9B1-F1
#
_entry.id   AF-A0A136N9B1-F1
#
_cell.length_a   1.000
_cell.length_b   1.000
_cell.length_c   1.000
_cell.angle_alpha   90.00
_cell.angle_beta   90.00
_cell.angle_gamma   90.00
#
_symmetry.space_group_name_H-M   'P 1'
#
loop_
_entity.id
_entity.type
_entity.pdbx_description
1 polymer ?
#
loop_
_entity_poly.entity_id
_entity_poly.type
_entity_poly.pdbx_seq_one_letter_code
_entity_poly.pdbx_strand_id
1 'polypeptide(L)'
;MPKPHTFPTLYNEALQIHISKLKGWGYLNPEQIKSGTITWSRNGNPTGSISIKVNTHSEQPYIELDYKYRDEPRNYKVSLVSMPSNLGKGLIWYFLCPETNKRCRKLYSIGGYFLHREAFNGCMYETQTQSKKYRQLDKTLGAYFKIDNLYSELYKKNFKKNVCR
;
A
#
# COMPACT_ATOMS: atom_id res chain seq x y z
N MET A 1 -27.52 24.40 -13.78
CA MET A 1 -26.05 24.65 -13.74
C MET A 1 -25.32 23.33 -13.96
N PRO A 2 -24.35 23.25 -14.90
CA PRO A 2 -23.46 22.10 -15.00
C PRO A 2 -22.70 21.94 -13.68
N LYS A 3 -22.57 20.71 -13.19
CA LYS A 3 -21.78 20.44 -11.99
C LYS A 3 -20.31 20.72 -12.34
N PRO A 4 -19.58 21.56 -11.58
CA PRO A 4 -18.17 21.80 -11.85
C PRO A 4 -17.41 20.48 -11.76
N HIS A 5 -16.42 20.31 -12.64
CA HIS A 5 -15.58 19.12 -12.62
C HIS A 5 -14.77 19.10 -11.33
N THR A 6 -14.91 18.04 -10.55
CA THR A 6 -14.05 17.78 -9.39
C THR A 6 -12.96 16.83 -9.82
N PHE A 7 -11.70 17.22 -9.63
CA PHE A 7 -10.53 16.35 -9.79
C PHE A 7 -10.04 15.88 -8.42
N PRO A 8 -10.67 14.84 -7.81
CA PRO A 8 -10.26 14.37 -6.51
C PRO A 8 -8.88 13.71 -6.59
N THR A 9 -8.10 13.82 -5.52
CA THR A 9 -6.88 13.03 -5.38
C THR A 9 -7.23 11.55 -5.29
N LEU A 10 -6.58 10.74 -6.13
CA LEU A 10 -6.82 9.30 -6.18
C LEU A 10 -5.81 8.54 -5.34
N TYR A 11 -6.29 7.68 -4.43
CA TYR A 11 -5.42 6.80 -3.65
C TYR A 11 -4.57 5.87 -4.52
N ASN A 12 -5.10 5.48 -5.68
CA ASN A 12 -4.45 4.59 -6.64
C ASN A 12 -3.18 5.22 -7.24
N GLU A 13 -3.15 6.55 -7.38
CA GLU A 13 -2.06 7.29 -8.00
C GLU A 13 -1.03 7.78 -6.99
N ALA A 14 -1.39 7.82 -5.70
CA ALA A 14 -0.49 8.19 -4.62
C ALA A 14 0.61 7.13 -4.42
N LEU A 15 1.81 7.59 -4.01
CA LEU A 15 2.88 6.69 -3.59
C LEU A 15 2.41 5.89 -2.36
N GLN A 16 2.63 4.58 -2.40
CA GLN A 16 2.12 3.65 -1.39
C GLN A 16 3.24 2.79 -0.81
N ILE A 17 3.25 2.65 0.51
CA ILE A 17 4.05 1.65 1.23
C ILE A 17 3.13 0.51 1.64
N HIS A 18 3.45 -0.70 1.21
CA HIS A 18 2.67 -1.89 1.52
C HIS A 18 3.40 -2.77 2.53
N ILE A 19 2.76 -3.12 3.64
CA ILE A 19 3.33 -4.02 4.66
C ILE A 19 3.67 -5.39 4.06
N SER A 20 2.90 -5.85 3.08
CA SER A 20 3.14 -7.13 2.40
C SER A 20 4.39 -7.11 1.53
N LYS A 21 4.71 -5.97 0.89
CA LYS A 21 5.97 -5.82 0.15
C LYS A 21 7.16 -5.82 1.10
N LEU A 22 7.08 -5.09 2.22
CA LEU A 22 8.12 -5.11 3.26
C LEU A 22 8.35 -6.52 3.81
N LYS A 23 7.27 -7.29 4.04
CA LYS A 23 7.37 -8.71 4.40
C LYS A 23 8.08 -9.53 3.32
N GLY A 24 7.69 -9.37 2.05
CA GLY A 24 8.30 -10.08 0.93
C GLY A 24 9.79 -9.78 0.73
N TRP A 25 10.21 -8.56 1.05
CA TRP A 25 11.61 -8.13 1.04
C TRP A 25 12.39 -8.46 2.33
N GLY A 26 11.75 -9.16 3.28
CA GLY A 26 12.37 -9.59 4.54
C GLY A 26 12.71 -8.45 5.50
N TYR A 27 12.01 -7.30 5.45
CA TYR A 27 12.18 -6.23 6.44
C TYR A 27 11.48 -6.54 7.77
N LEU A 28 10.53 -7.46 7.77
CA LEU A 28 9.69 -7.78 8.94
C LEU A 28 10.03 -9.14 9.58
N ASN A 29 11.25 -9.65 9.35
CA ASN A 29 11.75 -10.80 10.10
C ASN A 29 11.93 -10.39 11.58
N PRO A 30 11.81 -11.32 12.54
CA PRO A 30 11.95 -11.00 13.96
C PRO A 30 13.38 -10.53 14.30
N GLU A 31 13.49 -9.75 15.38
CA GLU A 31 14.75 -9.40 16.05
C GLU A 31 15.83 -8.76 15.15
N GLN A 32 15.42 -7.93 14.18
CA GLN A 32 16.36 -7.28 13.28
C GLN A 32 16.14 -5.77 13.18
N ILE A 33 17.20 -5.11 12.74
CA ILE A 33 17.15 -3.73 12.25
C ILE A 33 17.61 -3.77 10.79
N LYS A 34 16.74 -3.34 9.88
CA LYS A 34 17.02 -3.34 8.44
C LYS A 34 16.71 -1.99 7.83
N SER A 35 17.69 -1.43 7.13
CA SER A 35 17.55 -0.17 6.42
C SER A 35 17.62 -0.37 4.91
N GLY A 36 17.05 0.57 4.17
CA GLY A 36 17.17 0.61 2.71
C GLY A 36 16.38 1.77 2.13
N THR A 37 16.19 1.73 0.81
CA THR A 37 15.47 2.77 0.07
C THR A 37 14.28 2.14 -0.64
N ILE A 38 13.12 2.77 -0.51
CA ILE A 38 11.94 2.45 -1.32
C ILE A 38 11.92 3.43 -2.48
N THR A 39 11.87 2.90 -3.70
CA THR A 39 11.73 3.69 -4.91
C THR A 39 10.41 3.35 -5.60
N TRP A 40 9.82 4.36 -6.23
CA TRP A 40 8.65 4.19 -7.08
C TRP A 40 8.99 4.68 -8.48
N SER A 41 8.47 3.99 -9.49
CA SER A 41 8.58 4.40 -10.88
C SER A 41 7.26 4.20 -11.61
N ARG A 42 7.04 5.01 -12.66
CA ARG A 42 5.90 4.90 -13.58
C ARG A 42 6.45 4.95 -15.00
N ASN A 43 6.16 3.93 -15.80
CA ASN A 43 6.65 3.79 -17.18
C ASN A 43 8.18 3.93 -17.29
N GLY A 44 8.93 3.32 -16.36
CA GLY A 44 10.39 3.39 -16.32
C GLY A 44 10.97 4.67 -15.69
N ASN A 45 10.17 5.72 -15.52
CA ASN A 45 10.63 6.97 -14.91
C ASN A 45 10.46 6.95 -13.38
N PRO A 46 11.51 7.26 -12.60
CA PRO A 46 11.40 7.42 -11.16
C PRO A 46 10.39 8.51 -10.79
N THR A 47 9.52 8.21 -9.83
CA THR A 47 8.45 9.10 -9.33
C THR A 47 8.69 9.54 -7.89
N GLY A 48 9.60 8.87 -7.19
CA GLY A 48 9.99 9.23 -5.83
C GLY A 48 10.87 8.16 -5.21
N SER A 49 11.56 8.55 -4.14
CA SER A 49 12.31 7.65 -3.30
C SER A 49 12.26 8.14 -1.85
N ILE A 50 12.30 7.20 -0.91
CA ILE A 50 12.44 7.49 0.52
C ILE A 50 13.43 6.50 1.14
N SER A 51 14.09 6.94 2.20
CA SER A 51 14.84 6.04 3.09
C SER A 51 13.87 5.44 4.10
N ILE A 52 14.03 4.14 4.35
CA ILE A 52 13.28 3.40 5.34
C ILE A 52 14.24 2.64 6.26
N LYS A 53 13.97 2.70 7.57
CA LYS A 53 14.59 1.82 8.56
C LYS A 53 13.50 1.09 9.32
N VAL A 54 13.61 -0.21 9.43
CA VAL A 54 12.65 -1.07 10.10
C VAL A 54 13.32 -1.70 11.30
N ASN A 55 12.72 -1.55 12.48
CA ASN A 55 13.21 -2.12 13.72
C ASN A 55 12.14 -3.06 14.28
N THR A 56 12.44 -4.36 14.26
CA THR A 56 11.62 -5.43 14.86
C THR A 56 12.26 -6.04 16.11
N HIS A 57 13.43 -5.53 16.51
CA HIS A 57 14.14 -5.95 17.72
C HIS A 57 13.64 -5.24 18.98
N SER A 58 13.16 -4.00 18.83
CA SER A 58 12.56 -3.24 19.94
C SER A 58 11.26 -3.87 20.44
N GLU A 59 10.98 -3.74 21.75
CA GLU A 59 9.67 -4.06 22.36
C GLU A 59 8.50 -3.36 21.66
N GLN A 60 8.76 -2.18 21.07
CA GLN A 60 7.80 -1.45 20.26
C GLN A 60 8.32 -1.37 18.82
N PRO A 61 8.06 -2.38 17.98
CA PRO A 61 8.51 -2.38 16.60
C PRO A 61 8.02 -1.16 15.83
N TYR A 62 8.84 -0.63 14.92
CA TYR A 62 8.49 0.54 14.13
C TYR A 62 9.19 0.54 12.77
N ILE A 63 8.66 1.35 11.85
CA ILE A 63 9.39 1.84 10.70
C ILE A 63 9.69 3.32 10.89
N GLU A 64 10.86 3.74 10.46
CA GLU A 64 11.28 5.13 10.40
C GLU A 64 11.39 5.51 8.93
N LEU A 65 10.70 6.59 8.57
CA LEU A 65 10.65 7.12 7.22
C LEU A 65 11.42 8.42 7.19
N ASP A 66 12.36 8.53 6.26
CA ASP A 66 13.20 9.72 6.08
C ASP A 66 13.24 10.12 4.60
N TYR A 67 12.75 11.32 4.30
CA TYR A 67 12.67 11.87 2.95
C TYR A 67 12.45 13.39 2.95
N LYS A 68 12.49 13.99 1.75
CA LYS A 68 12.09 15.38 1.54
C LYS A 68 10.77 15.46 0.79
N TYR A 69 9.93 16.41 1.19
CA TYR A 69 8.71 16.78 0.48
C TYR A 69 8.74 18.27 0.21
N ARG A 70 8.78 18.69 -1.05
CA ARG A 70 8.93 20.10 -1.46
C ARG A 70 10.11 20.77 -0.74
N ASP A 71 11.26 20.09 -0.76
CA ASP A 71 12.52 20.47 -0.09
C ASP A 71 12.50 20.53 1.44
N GLU A 72 11.34 20.31 2.08
CA GLU A 72 11.26 20.19 3.53
C GLU A 72 11.56 18.76 3.99
N PRO A 73 12.46 18.57 4.96
CA PRO A 73 12.73 17.25 5.51
C PRO A 73 11.53 16.72 6.30
N ARG A 74 11.33 15.41 6.21
CA ARG A 74 10.37 14.63 6.98
C ARG A 74 11.09 13.41 7.53
N ASN A 75 11.21 13.34 8.85
CA ASN A 75 11.70 12.17 9.57
C ASN A 75 10.70 11.84 10.68
N TYR A 76 10.09 10.65 10.63
CA TYR A 76 9.14 10.22 11.65
C TYR A 76 9.01 8.69 11.67
N LYS A 77 8.45 8.19 12.78
CA LYS A 77 8.21 6.77 13.00
C LYS A 77 6.74 6.43 12.80
N VAL A 78 6.50 5.24 12.27
CA VAL A 78 5.19 4.60 12.21
C VAL A 78 5.30 3.25 12.92
N SER A 79 4.53 3.07 13.99
CA SER A 79 4.60 1.85 14.78
C SER A 79 4.11 0.63 14.00
N LEU A 80 4.70 -0.53 14.31
CA LEU A 80 4.34 -1.82 13.74
C LEU A 80 3.68 -2.66 14.82
N VAL A 81 2.54 -3.24 14.47
CA VAL A 81 1.83 -4.18 15.35
C VAL A 81 1.61 -5.50 14.64
N SER A 82 1.65 -6.59 15.38
CA SER A 82 1.39 -7.93 14.85
C SER A 82 0.16 -8.54 15.49
N MET A 83 -0.52 -9.41 14.74
CA MET A 83 -1.63 -10.21 15.24
C MET A 83 -1.50 -11.65 14.73
N PRO A 84 -2.00 -12.63 15.49
CA PRO A 84 -2.21 -13.98 14.98
C PRO A 84 -3.07 -13.96 13.70
N SER A 85 -2.71 -14.81 12.75
CA SER A 85 -3.53 -15.02 11.55
C SER A 85 -4.84 -15.71 11.90
N ASN A 86 -5.95 -15.28 11.31
CA ASN A 86 -7.25 -15.96 11.41
C ASN A 86 -7.19 -17.42 10.88
N LEU A 87 -6.18 -17.75 10.08
CA LEU A 87 -5.93 -19.12 9.60
C LEU A 87 -5.13 -19.97 10.60
N GLY A 88 -4.88 -19.47 11.81
CA GLY A 88 -4.11 -20.14 12.87
C GLY A 88 -2.62 -20.30 12.59
N LYS A 89 -2.12 -19.77 11.46
CA LYS A 89 -0.73 -19.94 11.02
C LYS A 89 -0.02 -18.60 10.89
N GLY A 90 0.92 -18.38 11.81
CA GLY A 90 1.85 -17.27 11.80
C GLY A 90 1.26 -15.91 12.18
N LEU A 91 2.14 -14.91 12.18
CA LEU A 91 1.83 -13.54 12.52
C LEU A 91 1.61 -12.67 11.27
N ILE A 92 0.71 -11.71 11.45
CA ILE A 92 0.33 -10.73 10.47
C ILE A 92 0.73 -9.35 10.98
N TRP A 93 1.66 -8.71 10.28
CA TRP A 93 2.06 -7.33 10.54
C TRP A 93 1.08 -6.31 9.96
N TYR A 94 0.94 -5.19 10.66
CA TYR A 94 0.19 -3.99 10.29
C TYR A 94 0.99 -2.74 10.67
N PHE A 95 0.80 -1.66 9.91
CA PHE A 95 1.18 -0.33 10.37
C PHE A 95 0.10 0.19 11.32
N LEU A 96 0.52 0.85 12.40
CA LEU A 96 -0.34 1.68 13.22
C LEU A 96 -0.14 3.12 12.77
N CYS A 97 -1.15 3.71 12.12
CA CYS A 97 -1.03 5.05 11.58
C CYS A 97 -0.88 6.09 12.71
N PRO A 98 0.09 7.02 12.63
CA PRO A 98 0.37 7.97 13.71
C PRO A 98 -0.75 8.99 13.92
N GLU A 99 -1.53 9.31 12.88
CA GLU A 99 -2.61 10.30 12.96
C GLU A 99 -3.95 9.67 13.36
N THR A 100 -4.32 8.57 12.70
CA THR A 100 -5.64 7.95 12.93
C THR A 100 -5.63 6.89 14.02
N ASN A 101 -4.45 6.42 14.46
CA ASN A 101 -4.26 5.26 15.34
C ASN A 101 -4.94 3.97 14.84
N LYS A 102 -5.28 3.91 13.55
CA LYS A 102 -5.88 2.74 12.93
C LYS A 102 -4.79 1.82 12.37
N ARG A 103 -5.04 0.52 12.50
CA ARG A 103 -4.22 -0.53 11.90
C ARG A 103 -4.48 -0.59 10.40
N CYS A 104 -3.43 -0.61 9.60
CA CYS A 104 -3.55 -0.61 8.15
C CYS A 104 -2.46 -1.44 7.46
N ARG A 105 -2.74 -1.81 6.21
CA ARG A 105 -1.82 -2.57 5.35
C ARG A 105 -1.02 -1.69 4.40
N LYS A 106 -1.51 -0.46 4.20
CA LYS A 106 -0.98 0.50 3.25
C LYS A 106 -0.95 1.88 3.89
N LEU A 107 0.18 2.57 3.69
CA LEU A 107 0.29 3.99 3.93
C LEU A 107 0.32 4.71 2.58
N TYR A 108 -0.37 5.84 2.49
CA TYR A 108 -0.49 6.65 1.27
C TYR A 108 0.23 7.97 1.48
N SER A 109 1.09 8.36 0.54
CA SER A 109 1.74 9.67 0.52
C SER A 109 0.81 10.71 -0.09
N ILE A 110 0.12 11.45 0.77
CA ILE A 110 -0.76 12.56 0.38
C ILE A 110 -0.46 13.72 1.35
N GLY A 111 -0.32 14.94 0.84
CA GLY A 111 0.05 16.10 1.67
C GLY A 111 1.43 15.99 2.34
N GLY A 112 2.33 15.15 1.81
CA GLY A 112 3.71 15.03 2.30
C GLY A 112 3.95 14.01 3.41
N TYR A 113 2.91 13.32 3.88
CA TYR A 113 3.01 12.26 4.90
C TYR A 113 2.45 10.93 4.41
N PHE A 114 3.04 9.82 4.88
CA PHE A 114 2.57 8.46 4.63
C PHE A 114 1.62 8.03 5.74
N LEU A 115 0.32 8.10 5.47
CA LEU A 115 -0.71 7.90 6.49
C LEU A 115 -1.79 6.91 6.04
N HIS A 116 -2.67 6.55 6.98
CA HIS A 116 -3.86 5.79 6.66
C HIS A 116 -4.77 6.59 5.72
N ARG A 117 -5.50 5.90 4.83
CA ARG A 117 -6.41 6.56 3.86
C ARG A 117 -7.38 7.54 4.55
N GLU A 118 -7.88 7.19 5.74
CA GLU A 118 -8.87 8.01 6.46
C GLU A 118 -8.27 9.25 7.13
N ALA A 119 -6.94 9.44 7.07
CA ALA A 119 -6.32 10.71 7.43
C ALA A 119 -6.60 11.81 6.39
N PHE A 120 -6.99 11.41 5.16
CA PHE A 120 -7.14 12.34 4.05
C PHE A 120 -8.60 12.59 3.71
N ASN A 121 -8.99 13.87 3.68
CA ASN A 121 -10.33 14.30 3.29
C ASN A 121 -10.40 14.52 1.77
N GLY A 122 -11.53 14.15 1.16
CA GLY A 122 -11.80 14.41 -0.27
C GLY A 122 -11.06 13.50 -1.25
N CYS A 123 -10.28 12.52 -0.77
CA CYS A 123 -9.61 11.54 -1.62
C CYS A 123 -10.55 10.37 -1.96
N MET A 124 -10.39 9.80 -3.15
CA MET A 124 -11.22 8.69 -3.65
C MET A 124 -10.36 7.56 -4.19
N TYR A 125 -10.93 6.35 -4.24
CA TYR A 125 -10.41 5.31 -5.11
C TYR A 125 -10.84 5.60 -6.55
N GLU A 126 -9.99 5.26 -7.52
CA GLU A 126 -10.27 5.44 -8.95
C GLU A 126 -11.60 4.81 -9.37
N THR A 127 -11.94 3.64 -8.82
CA THR A 127 -13.21 2.97 -9.10
C THR A 127 -14.44 3.77 -8.65
N GLN A 128 -14.29 4.69 -7.69
CA GLN A 128 -15.38 5.54 -7.21
C GLN A 128 -15.68 6.71 -8.16
N THR A 129 -14.72 7.12 -9.01
CA THR A 129 -14.94 8.16 -10.03
C THR A 129 -15.62 7.61 -11.28
N GLN A 130 -15.67 6.28 -11.43
CA GLN A 130 -16.29 5.61 -12.57
C GLN A 130 -17.82 5.54 -12.47
N SER A 131 -18.49 5.77 -13.60
CA SER A 131 -19.94 5.63 -13.72
C SER A 131 -20.40 4.19 -13.43
N LYS A 132 -21.67 4.01 -13.00
CA LYS A 132 -22.23 2.67 -12.77
C LYS A 132 -22.13 1.79 -14.02
N LYS A 133 -22.40 2.36 -15.20
CA LYS A 133 -22.30 1.67 -16.49
C LYS A 133 -20.88 1.19 -16.75
N TYR A 134 -19.89 2.05 -16.53
CA TYR A 134 -18.49 1.69 -16.72
C TYR A 134 -18.04 0.61 -15.73
N ARG A 135 -18.43 0.71 -14.45
CA ARG A 135 -18.16 -0.34 -13.46
C ARG A 135 -18.77 -1.70 -13.82
N GLN A 136 -19.98 -1.69 -14.39
CA GLN A 136 -20.60 -2.92 -14.88
C GLN A 136 -19.81 -3.51 -16.07
N LEU A 137 -19.39 -2.66 -17.00
CA LEU A 137 -18.55 -3.06 -18.14
C LEU A 137 -17.19 -3.62 -17.69
N ASP A 138 -16.49 -2.96 -16.76
CA ASP A 138 -15.22 -3.48 -16.20
C ASP A 138 -15.43 -4.81 -15.46
N LYS A 139 -16.56 -4.99 -14.77
CA LYS A 139 -16.88 -6.27 -14.13
C LYS A 139 -17.07 -7.40 -15.14
N THR A 140 -17.70 -7.13 -16.28
CA THR A 140 -18.00 -8.14 -17.31
C THR A 140 -16.83 -8.40 -18.25
N LEU A 141 -16.11 -7.34 -18.66
CA LEU A 141 -15.10 -7.38 -19.72
C LEU A 141 -13.69 -7.06 -19.23
N GLY A 142 -13.54 -6.51 -18.02
CA GLY A 142 -12.23 -6.14 -17.46
C GLY A 142 -11.27 -7.31 -17.30
N ALA A 143 -11.78 -8.54 -17.13
CA ALA A 143 -10.97 -9.75 -17.11
C ALA A 143 -10.30 -10.02 -18.48
N TYR A 144 -10.98 -9.72 -19.58
CA TYR A 144 -10.45 -9.88 -20.93
C TYR A 144 -9.21 -9.00 -21.14
N PHE A 145 -9.27 -7.75 -20.69
CA PHE A 145 -8.14 -6.82 -20.72
C PHE A 145 -7.01 -7.18 -19.73
N LYS A 146 -7.25 -8.12 -18.81
CA LYS A 146 -6.30 -8.57 -17.79
C LYS A 146 -5.82 -10.01 -18.04
N ILE A 147 -6.13 -10.59 -19.21
CA ILE A 147 -5.82 -12.00 -19.54
C ILE A 147 -4.36 -12.33 -19.29
N ASP A 148 -3.42 -11.50 -19.76
CA ASP A 148 -1.99 -11.77 -19.60
C ASP A 148 -1.56 -11.77 -18.12
N ASN A 149 -2.10 -10.83 -17.34
CA ASN A 149 -1.86 -10.76 -15.90
C ASN A 149 -2.47 -11.97 -15.16
N LEU A 150 -3.69 -12.37 -15.52
CA LEU A 150 -4.37 -13.54 -14.96
C LEU A 150 -3.62 -14.83 -15.28
N TYR A 151 -3.09 -14.94 -16.51
CA TYR A 151 -2.24 -16.06 -16.91
C TYR A 151 -1.00 -16.12 -16.03
N SER A 152 -0.28 -15.01 -15.86
CA SER A 152 0.89 -14.95 -14.97
C SER A 152 0.56 -15.34 -13.51
N GLU A 153 -0.64 -14.99 -13.04
CA GLU A 153 -1.10 -15.26 -11.68
C GLU A 153 -1.38 -16.75 -11.44
N LEU A 154 -1.94 -17.43 -12.45
CA LEU A 154 -2.23 -18.87 -12.41
C LEU A 154 -0.97 -19.73 -12.17
N TYR A 155 0.20 -19.25 -12.62
CA TYR A 155 1.49 -19.93 -12.45
C TYR A 155 2.29 -19.46 -11.22
N LYS A 156 1.77 -18.55 -10.39
CA LYS A 156 2.45 -18.14 -9.15
C LYS A 156 2.52 -19.31 -8.15
N LYS A 157 3.67 -19.45 -7.49
CA LYS A 157 3.98 -20.51 -6.50
C LYS A 157 2.89 -20.74 -5.44
N ASN A 158 2.23 -19.68 -4.98
CA ASN A 158 1.25 -19.74 -3.88
C ASN A 158 -0.21 -19.71 -4.36
N PHE A 159 -0.47 -19.81 -5.67
CA PHE A 159 -1.83 -19.75 -6.19
C PHE A 159 -2.57 -21.06 -5.88
N LYS A 160 -3.68 -20.97 -5.14
CA LYS A 160 -4.51 -22.14 -4.84
C LYS A 160 -5.27 -22.56 -6.10
N LYS A 161 -4.91 -23.71 -6.65
CA LYS A 161 -5.68 -24.36 -7.71
C LYS A 161 -6.84 -25.11 -7.05
N ASN A 162 -7.99 -24.46 -6.96
CA ASN A 162 -9.21 -25.16 -6.61
C ASN A 162 -9.58 -26.04 -7.80
N VAL A 163 -9.34 -27.35 -7.69
CA VAL A 163 -9.96 -28.33 -8.59
C VAL A 163 -11.42 -28.41 -8.16
N CYS A 164 -12.33 -27.85 -8.95
CA CYS A 164 -13.75 -28.12 -8.77
C CYS A 164 -13.95 -29.63 -8.92
N ARG A 165 -14.45 -30.27 -7.86
CA ARG A 165 -15.07 -31.60 -7.95
C ARG A 165 -16.50 -31.45 -8.43
#